data_AF-A0A4Q3VAQ5-F1
#
_entry.id   AF-A0A4Q3VAQ5-F1
#
_cell.length_a   1.000
_cell.length_b   1.000
_cell.length_c   1.000
_cell.angle_alpha   90.00
_cell.angle_beta   90.00
_cell.angle_gamma   90.00
#
_symmetry.space_group_name_H-M   'P 1'
#
loop_
_entity.id
_entity.type
_entity.pdbx_description
1 polymer ?
#
loop_
_entity_poly.entity_id
_entity_poly.type
_entity_poly.pdbx_seq_one_letter_code
_entity_poly.pdbx_strand_id
1 'polypeptide(L)' 'QLSPEELKAELSQIIAEVGASSPADLGKVMGVASKKFAGRADGKTISSLTKELLTRS' A
#
# COMPACT_ATOMS: atom_id res chain seq x y z
N GLN A 1 6.38 -3.21 14.65
CA GLN A 1 6.70 -3.33 13.22
C GLN A 1 5.73 -4.34 12.64
N LEU A 2 5.07 -4.04 11.52
CA LEU A 2 4.17 -5.00 10.87
C LEU A 2 4.97 -6.09 10.17
N SER A 3 4.46 -7.31 10.14
CA SER A 3 4.99 -8.34 9.26
C SER A 3 4.72 -7.98 7.79
N PRO A 4 5.49 -8.53 6.83
CA PRO A 4 5.24 -8.32 5.41
C PRO A 4 3.85 -8.78 4.95
N GLU A 5 3.31 -9.84 5.55
CA GLU A 5 2.02 -10.44 5.20
C GLU A 5 0.85 -9.57 5.67
N GLU A 6 0.89 -9.11 6.93
CA GLU A 6 -0.10 -8.16 7.46
C GLU A 6 -0.08 -6.85 6.66
N LEU A 7 1.10 -6.34 6.32
CA LEU A 7 1.23 -5.12 5.54
C LEU A 7 0.65 -5.28 4.13
N LYS A 8 0.87 -6.42 3.48
CA LYS A 8 0.26 -6.72 2.17
C LYS A 8 -1.26 -6.78 2.26
N ALA A 9 -1.82 -7.46 3.27
CA ALA A 9 -3.26 -7.56 3.45
C ALA A 9 -3.92 -6.19 3.65
N GLU A 10 -3.34 -5.36 4.52
CA GLU A 10 -3.82 -4.01 4.78
C GLU A 10 -3.68 -3.09 3.54
N LEU A 11 -2.61 -3.23 2.76
CA LEU A 11 -2.45 -2.50 1.50
C LEU A 11 -3.48 -2.91 0.46
N SER A 12 -3.80 -4.20 0.33
CA SER A 12 -4.87 -4.68 -0.55
C SER A 12 -6.24 -4.10 -0.17
N GLN A 13 -6.53 -3.96 1.13
CA GLN A 13 -7.75 -3.30 1.59
C GLN A 13 -7.78 -1.83 1.19
N ILE A 14 -6.68 -1.08 1.41
CA ILE A 14 -6.61 0.33 1.01
C ILE A 14 -6.79 0.46 -0.51
N ILE A 15 -6.15 -0.39 -1.31
CA ILE A 15 -6.29 -0.40 -2.78
C ILE A 15 -7.78 -0.51 -3.17
N ALA A 16 -8.51 -1.45 -2.55
CA ALA A 16 -9.94 -1.63 -2.78
C ALA A 16 -10.76 -0.41 -2.30
N GLU A 17 -10.50 0.10 -1.10
CA GLU A 17 -11.19 1.26 -0.51
C GLU A 17 -11.04 2.51 -1.37
N VAL A 18 -9.84 2.74 -1.92
CA VAL A 18 -9.60 3.89 -2.80
C VAL A 18 -9.95 3.59 -4.25
N GLY A 19 -10.38 2.39 -4.61
CA GLY A 19 -10.66 2.00 -6.00
C GLY A 19 -9.45 2.17 -6.92
N ALA A 20 -8.25 1.85 -6.43
CA ALA A 20 -7.04 1.85 -7.23
C ALA A 20 -6.95 0.54 -8.03
N SER A 21 -6.55 0.63 -9.29
CA SER A 21 -6.54 -0.51 -10.21
C SER A 21 -5.27 -0.59 -11.06
N SER A 22 -4.43 0.44 -11.04
CA SER A 22 -3.22 0.47 -11.87
C SER A 22 -2.06 1.14 -11.14
N PRO A 23 -0.81 0.98 -11.62
CA PRO A 23 0.33 1.70 -11.08
C PRO A 23 0.21 3.24 -11.12
N ALA A 24 -0.67 3.78 -11.97
CA ALA A 24 -0.96 5.22 -12.00
C ALA A 24 -1.65 5.71 -10.71
N ASP A 25 -2.34 4.81 -10.01
CA ASP A 25 -3.04 5.09 -8.75
C ASP A 25 -2.12 5.03 -7.52
N LEU A 26 -0.82 4.76 -7.71
CA LEU A 26 0.13 4.61 -6.61
C LEU A 26 0.09 5.82 -5.67
N GLY A 27 0.03 7.04 -6.19
CA GLY A 27 -0.05 8.25 -5.37
C GLY A 27 -1.28 8.29 -4.45
N LYS A 28 -2.43 7.79 -4.96
CA LYS A 28 -3.70 7.73 -4.22
C LYS A 28 -3.59 6.77 -3.04
N VAL A 29 -3.08 5.57 -3.28
CA VAL A 29 -2.89 4.54 -2.25
C VAL A 29 -1.84 4.99 -1.23
N MET A 30 -0.72 5.54 -1.70
CA MET A 30 0.39 5.99 -0.84
C MET A 30 -0.02 7.10 0.13
N GLY A 31 -0.93 8.00 -0.27
CA GLY A 31 -1.43 9.07 0.60
C GLY A 31 -2.19 8.54 1.84
N VAL A 32 -2.92 7.44 1.68
CA VAL A 32 -3.63 6.78 2.78
C VAL A 32 -2.69 5.87 3.57
N ALA A 33 -1.94 5.02 2.87
CA ALA A 33 -1.04 4.04 3.47
C ALA A 33 0.05 4.68 4.35
N SER A 34 0.68 5.77 3.88
CA SER A 34 1.74 6.45 4.63
C SER A 34 1.25 7.03 5.96
N LYS A 35 -0.02 7.48 6.01
CA LYS A 35 -0.66 7.95 7.26
C LYS A 35 -1.02 6.77 8.17
N LYS A 36 -1.64 5.71 7.62
CA LYS A 36 -2.08 4.54 8.38
C LYS A 36 -0.93 3.76 9.02
N PHE A 37 0.23 3.72 8.34
CA PHE A 37 1.40 2.96 8.78
C PHE A 37 2.55 3.81 9.32
N ALA A 38 2.33 5.11 9.57
CA ALA A 38 3.34 5.98 10.16
C ALA A 38 3.91 5.37 11.45
N GLY A 39 5.24 5.20 11.52
CA GLY A 39 5.93 4.58 12.66
C GLY A 39 5.74 3.06 12.80
N ARG A 40 4.97 2.41 11.91
CA ARG A 40 4.72 0.95 11.92
C ARG A 40 5.43 0.22 10.78
N ALA A 41 5.63 0.91 9.65
CA ALA A 41 6.40 0.45 8.49
C ALA A 41 7.10 1.65 7.84
N ASP A 42 8.23 1.41 7.16
CA ASP A 42 8.93 2.47 6.44
C ASP A 42 8.29 2.75 5.07
N GLY A 43 8.37 4.01 4.63
CA GLY A 43 7.76 4.47 3.38
C GLY A 43 8.27 3.74 2.13
N LYS A 44 9.52 3.26 2.15
CA LYS A 44 10.10 2.53 1.02
C LYS A 44 9.47 1.14 0.88
N THR A 45 9.30 0.42 1.98
CA THR A 45 8.60 -0.88 2.03
C THR A 45 7.14 -0.71 1.59
N ILE A 46 6.44 0.29 2.12
CA ILE A 46 5.05 0.59 1.73
C ILE A 46 4.96 0.84 0.22
N SER A 47 5.83 1.70 -0.32
CA SER A 47 5.86 2.02 -1.76
C SER A 47 6.16 0.80 -2.63
N SER A 48 7.12 -0.04 -2.23
CA SER A 48 7.51 -1.22 -3.00
C SER A 48 6.37 -2.23 -3.09
N LEU A 49 5.75 -2.53 -1.95
CA LEU A 49 4.65 -3.50 -1.87
C LEU A 49 3.38 -2.98 -2.57
N THR A 50 3.07 -1.70 -2.42
CA THR A 50 1.91 -1.10 -3.10
C THR A 50 2.07 -1.19 -4.62
N LYS A 51 3.26 -0.87 -5.14
CA LYS A 51 3.54 -0.97 -6.57
C LYS A 51 3.45 -2.41 -7.08
N GLU A 52 3.98 -3.37 -6.31
CA GLU A 52 3.88 -4.81 -6.62
C GLU A 52 2.41 -5.24 -6.77
N LEU A 53 1.56 -4.87 -5.79
CA LEU A 53 0.14 -5.21 -5.79
C LEU A 53 -0.59 -4.61 -7.00
N LEU A 54 -0.38 -3.32 -7.28
CA LEU A 54 -1.02 -2.62 -8.41
C LEU A 54 -0.54 -3.07 -9.79
N THR A 55 0.64 -3.72 -9.89
CA THR A 55 1.17 -4.23 -11.16
C THR A 55 0.67 -5.65 -11.46
N ARG A 56 0.25 -6.39 -10.43
CA ARG A 56 -0.30 -7.75 -10.54
C ARG A 56 -1.85 -7.78 -10.61
N SER A 57 -2.48 -6.61 -10.48
CA SER A 57 -3.94 -6.43 -10.51
C SER A 57 -4.46 -6.34 -11.94
#